data_AF-A0A5D4NUH1-F1
#
_entry.id   AF-A0A5D4NUH1-F1
#
_cell.length_a   1.000
_cell.length_b   1.000
_cell.length_c   1.000
_cell.angle_alpha   90.00
_cell.angle_beta   90.00
_cell.angle_gamma   90.00
#
_symmetry.space_group_name_H-M   'P 1'
#
loop_
_entity.id
_entity.type
_entity.pdbx_description
1 polymer ?
#
loop_
_entity_poly.entity_id
_entity_poly.type
_entity_poly.pdbx_seq_one_letter_code
_entity_poly.pdbx_strand_id
1 'polypeptide(L)' 'MEKDTDKKQRDPNFDSLDDRLIASRPSSPSLVIKTNLDQQNTEELNPYYQKENQKDPEKFQNFFKE' A
#
# COMPACT_ATOMS: atom_id res chain seq x y z
N MET A 1 21.51 36.36 17.07
CA MET A 1 20.41 35.41 16.84
C MET A 1 20.36 35.13 15.35
N GLU A 2 21.17 34.17 14.89
CA GLU A 2 21.05 33.64 13.53
C GLU A 2 19.71 32.90 13.44
N LYS A 3 18.89 33.28 12.46
CA LYS A 3 17.57 32.71 12.27
C LYS A 3 17.72 31.42 11.45
N ASP A 4 17.43 30.29 12.09
CA ASP A 4 17.26 28.96 11.51
C ASP A 4 16.27 28.96 10.32
N THR A 5 16.72 29.34 9.13
CA THR A 5 15.86 29.36 7.92
C THR A 5 16.32 28.38 6.84
N ASP A 6 17.50 27.78 6.96
CA ASP A 6 18.05 26.90 5.92
C ASP A 6 17.76 25.39 6.09
N LYS A 7 17.16 24.96 7.21
CA LYS A 7 16.89 23.53 7.44
C LYS A 7 15.64 22.98 6.77
N LYS A 8 14.71 23.83 6.31
CA LYS A 8 13.45 23.38 5.68
C LYS A 8 13.57 22.95 4.22
N GLN A 9 14.69 23.24 3.56
CA GLN A 9 14.79 23.08 2.11
C GLN A 9 15.28 21.69 1.65
N ARG A 10 15.57 20.78 2.58
CA ARG A 10 16.11 19.44 2.27
C ARG A 10 15.10 18.31 2.39
N ASP A 11 14.01 18.52 3.11
CA ASP A 11 13.00 17.49 3.28
C ASP A 11 11.98 17.58 2.14
N PRO A 12 11.63 16.45 1.49
CA PRO A 12 10.62 16.45 0.43
C PRO A 12 9.29 16.99 0.97
N ASN A 13 8.72 17.95 0.24
CA ASN A 13 7.41 18.48 0.55
C ASN A 13 6.33 17.52 0.01
N PHE A 14 5.63 16.82 0.89
CA PHE A 14 4.60 15.83 0.56
C PHE A 14 3.19 16.44 0.39
N ASP A 15 3.08 17.77 0.25
CA ASP A 15 1.81 18.47 0.03
C ASP A 15 1.16 18.17 -1.33
N SER A 16 1.95 17.72 -2.31
CA SER A 16 1.47 17.26 -3.61
C SER A 16 2.00 15.85 -3.92
N LEU A 17 1.40 15.18 -4.91
CA LEU A 17 1.80 13.84 -5.33
C LEU A 17 2.84 13.87 -6.47
N ASP A 18 3.32 15.05 -6.84
CA ASP A 18 4.20 15.27 -7.98
C ASP A 18 5.63 14.75 -7.73
N ASP A 19 5.94 14.47 -6.46
CA ASP A 19 7.17 13.82 -6.00
C ASP A 19 7.12 12.28 -6.11
N ARG A 20 5.96 11.69 -6.44
CA ARG A 20 5.74 10.24 -6.51
C ARG A 20 5.44 9.79 -7.94
N LEU A 21 6.11 8.73 -8.37
CA LEU A 21 5.73 8.02 -9.59
C LEU A 21 4.46 7.18 -9.34
N ILE A 22 3.29 7.71 -9.71
CA ILE A 22 2.01 7.00 -9.62
C ILE A 22 1.63 6.52 -11.00
N ALA A 23 1.79 5.21 -11.25
CA ALA A 23 1.35 4.61 -12.51
C ALA A 23 -0.19 4.57 -12.57
N SER A 24 -0.75 5.00 -13.70
CA SER A 24 -2.18 4.83 -13.98
C SER A 24 -2.54 3.35 -14.10
N ARG A 25 -3.78 3.00 -13.72
CA ARG A 25 -4.27 1.63 -13.90
C ARG A 25 -4.20 1.22 -15.38
N PRO A 26 -3.76 -0.01 -15.70
CA PRO A 26 -3.75 -0.50 -17.08
C PRO A 26 -5.17 -0.58 -17.64
N SER A 27 -5.33 -0.25 -18.92
CA SER A 27 -6.63 -0.29 -19.62
C SER A 27 -7.00 -1.68 -20.13
N SER A 28 -6.03 -2.59 -20.21
CA SER A 28 -6.20 -3.97 -20.65
C SER A 28 -6.31 -4.94 -19.48
N PRO A 29 -6.94 -6.11 -19.66
CA PRO A 29 -6.96 -7.15 -18.64
C PRO A 29 -5.56 -7.67 -18.32
N SER A 30 -5.35 -8.05 -17.05
CA SER A 30 -4.12 -8.68 -16.57
C SER A 30 -4.38 -10.15 -16.27
N LEU A 31 -3.47 -11.03 -16.67
CA LEU A 31 -3.49 -12.44 -16.28
C LEU A 31 -2.68 -12.63 -15.00
N VAL A 32 -3.33 -13.12 -13.94
CA VAL A 32 -2.70 -13.44 -12.66
C VAL A 32 -2.91 -14.94 -12.42
N ILE A 33 -1.81 -15.68 -12.22
CA ILE A 33 -1.83 -17.14 -12.03
C ILE A 33 -1.32 -17.42 -10.63
N LYS A 34 -2.14 -18.07 -9.80
CA LYS A 34 -1.73 -18.56 -8.49
C LYS A 34 -0.80 -19.76 -8.63
N THR A 35 0.26 -19.76 -7.84
CA THR A 35 1.24 -20.86 -7.79
C THR A 35 1.07 -21.69 -6.53
N ASN A 36 1.71 -22.86 -6.48
CA ASN A 36 1.79 -23.68 -5.28
C ASN A 36 2.68 -23.06 -4.18
N LEU A 37 3.48 -22.04 -4.51
CA LEU A 37 4.31 -21.29 -3.56
C LEU A 37 3.55 -20.12 -2.94
N ASP A 38 2.42 -19.72 -3.53
CA ASP A 38 1.60 -18.65 -2.98
C ASP A 38 0.97 -19.10 -1.67
N GLN A 39 0.88 -18.16 -0.74
CA GLN A 39 0.28 -18.43 0.55
C GLN A 39 -1.20 -18.77 0.41
N GLN A 40 -1.62 -19.80 1.12
CA GLN A 40 -3.02 -20.21 1.18
C GLN A 40 -3.86 -19.21 2.00
N ASN A 41 -3.25 -18.56 2.99
CA ASN A 41 -3.90 -17.61 3.87
C ASN A 41 -3.35 -16.19 3.66
N THR A 42 -4.23 -15.26 3.29
CA THR A 42 -3.91 -13.84 3.07
C THR A 42 -3.66 -13.06 4.36
N GLU A 43 -3.81 -13.68 5.53
CA GLU A 43 -3.59 -13.06 6.84
C GLU A 43 -2.16 -13.25 7.37
N GLU A 44 -1.45 -14.31 6.94
CA GLU A 44 -0.20 -14.74 7.60
C GLU A 44 1.02 -13.86 7.26
N LEU A 45 1.17 -13.40 6.02
CA LEU A 45 2.25 -12.48 5.62
C LEU A 45 1.76 -11.17 5.03
N ASN A 46 0.54 -10.74 5.38
CA ASN A 46 0.05 -9.44 4.93
C ASN A 46 0.43 -8.36 5.95
N PRO A 47 1.38 -7.46 5.62
CA PRO A 47 1.82 -6.40 6.54
C PRO A 47 0.70 -5.40 6.85
N TYR A 48 -0.36 -5.40 6.06
CA TYR A 48 -1.55 -4.57 6.27
C TYR A 48 -2.66 -5.30 7.04
N TYR A 49 -2.51 -6.61 7.30
CA TYR A 49 -3.45 -7.34 8.14
C TYR A 49 -3.02 -7.25 9.61
N GLN A 50 -3.87 -6.61 10.40
CA GLN A 50 -3.69 -6.50 11.85
C GLN A 50 -4.93 -7.07 12.51
N LYS A 51 -4.81 -8.29 13.06
CA LYS A 51 -5.93 -9.04 13.65
C LYS A 51 -6.71 -8.22 14.69
N GLU A 52 -5.99 -7.42 15.47
CA GLU A 52 -6.55 -6.58 16.54
C GLU A 52 -7.34 -5.36 16.02
N ASN A 53 -7.00 -4.88 14.82
CA ASN A 53 -7.59 -3.69 14.21
C ASN A 53 -8.59 -4.03 13.10
N GLN A 54 -8.85 -5.32 12.87
CA GLN A 54 -9.70 -5.76 11.79
C GLN A 54 -11.18 -5.59 12.16
N LYS A 55 -11.76 -4.50 11.69
CA LYS A 55 -13.17 -4.14 11.96
C LYS A 55 -14.18 -5.08 11.30
N ASP A 56 -13.80 -5.70 10.18
CA ASP A 56 -14.67 -6.57 9.40
C ASP A 56 -13.83 -7.69 8.75
N PRO A 57 -13.60 -8.80 9.47
CA PRO A 57 -12.77 -9.91 9.00
C PRO A 57 -13.37 -10.56 7.75
N GLU A 58 -14.71 -10.69 7.70
CA GLU A 58 -15.41 -11.33 6.60
C GLU A 58 -15.27 -10.54 5.31
N LYS A 59 -15.45 -9.21 5.35
CA LYS A 59 -15.28 -8.35 4.17
C LYS A 59 -13.86 -8.37 3.63
N PHE A 60 -12.87 -8.38 4.51
CA PHE A 60 -11.47 -8.51 4.10
C PHE A 60 -11.22 -9.86 3.42
N GLN A 61 -11.65 -10.95 4.04
CA GLN A 61 -11.52 -12.28 3.43
C GLN A 61 -12.23 -12.35 2.08
N ASN A 62 -13.45 -11.81 1.98
CA ASN A 62 -14.23 -11.81 0.75
C ASN A 62 -13.63 -10.92 -0.35
N PHE A 63 -12.87 -9.87 -0.02
CA PHE A 63 -12.16 -9.07 -1.02
C PHE A 63 -11.10 -9.87 -1.77
N PHE A 64 -10.48 -10.86 -1.11
CA PHE A 64 -9.45 -11.72 -1.72
C PHE A 64 -10.00 -13.07 -2.22
N LYS A 65 -11.29 -13.35 -2.02
CA LYS A 65 -11.97 -14.49 -2.64
C LYS A 65 -12.34 -14.16 -4.08
N GLU A 66 -12.22 -15.17 -4.94
CA GLU A 66 -12.64 -15.11 -6.35
C GLU A 66 -14.16 -15.18 -6.49
#